data_AF-A0A0B4CKG7-F1
#
_entry.id   AF-A0A0B4CKG7-F1
#
_cell.length_a   1.000
_cell.length_b   1.000
_cell.length_c   1.000
_cell.angle_alpha   90.00
_cell.angle_beta   90.00
_cell.angle_gamma   90.00
#
_symmetry.space_group_name_H-M   'P 1'
#
loop_
_entity.id
_entity.type
_entity.pdbx_description
1 polymer ?
#
loop_
_entity_poly.entity_id
_entity_poly.type
_entity_poly.pdbx_seq_one_letter_code
_entity_poly.pdbx_strand_id
1 'polypeptide(L)'
;FDNGRRKAEREFAAADVEVAAVNLSEDMNTRVETAVGLYAAALRGDEKATYGQRAMQRMQEFRRIVQGRVDGGVSDRADLNVVDSKISGIRTATATAQDAAATARAELQAMTGQAFPQKPSHLEIGTPPEQVQFLSVLKAGAEADRTIAQAKSGRAGLLPQISAAGNVTTDGSGAGL
;
A
#
# COMPACT_ATOMS: atom_id res chain seq x y z
N PHE A 1 -22.00 -6.83 43.56
CA PHE A 1 -22.51 -5.69 42.77
C PHE A 1 -21.33 -4.77 42.48
N ASP A 2 -21.04 -4.49 41.20
CA ASP A 2 -19.78 -3.84 40.79
C ASP A 2 -19.97 -2.50 40.04
N ASN A 3 -21.14 -1.88 40.19
CA ASN A 3 -21.51 -0.63 39.51
C ASN A 3 -21.32 -0.67 37.96
N GLY A 4 -21.40 -1.87 37.35
CA GLY A 4 -21.25 -2.05 35.91
C GLY A 4 -19.80 -2.16 35.44
N ARG A 5 -18.81 -2.28 36.34
CA ARG A 5 -17.39 -2.41 36.00
C ARG A 5 -17.11 -3.54 35.02
N ARG A 6 -17.55 -4.77 35.29
CA ARG A 6 -17.34 -5.92 34.39
C ARG A 6 -18.07 -5.77 33.06
N LYS A 7 -19.17 -5.00 33.00
CA LYS A 7 -19.84 -4.69 31.74
C LYS A 7 -18.99 -3.72 30.92
N ALA A 8 -18.50 -2.65 31.55
CA ALA A 8 -17.62 -1.67 30.91
C ALA A 8 -16.30 -2.29 30.43
N GLU A 9 -15.71 -3.22 31.18
CA GLU A 9 -14.50 -3.96 30.76
C GLU A 9 -14.75 -4.82 29.51
N ARG A 10 -15.92 -5.45 29.40
CA ARG A 10 -16.30 -6.20 28.18
C ARG A 10 -16.57 -5.26 27.00
N GLU A 11 -17.23 -4.13 27.24
CA GLU A 11 -17.44 -3.08 26.21
C GLU A 11 -16.10 -2.54 25.71
N PHE A 12 -15.14 -2.30 26.62
CA PHE A 12 -13.79 -1.85 26.27
C PHE A 12 -13.06 -2.89 25.42
N ALA A 13 -13.07 -4.16 25.85
CA ALA A 13 -12.41 -5.24 25.11
C ALA A 13 -13.01 -5.42 23.70
N ALA A 14 -14.34 -5.31 23.57
CA ALA A 14 -15.01 -5.38 22.27
C ALA A 14 -14.61 -4.21 21.36
N ALA A 15 -14.60 -2.98 21.89
CA ALA A 15 -14.20 -1.79 21.13
C ALA A 15 -12.71 -1.83 20.74
N ASP A 16 -11.84 -2.37 21.59
CA ASP A 16 -10.41 -2.51 21.28
C ASP A 16 -10.15 -3.52 20.15
N VAL A 17 -10.90 -4.63 20.13
CA VAL A 17 -10.89 -5.58 19.00
C VAL A 17 -11.36 -4.90 17.70
N GLU A 18 -12.38 -4.05 17.76
CA GLU A 18 -12.87 -3.32 16.59
C GLU A 18 -11.80 -2.33 16.07
N VAL A 19 -11.15 -1.57 16.96
CA VAL A 19 -10.03 -0.69 16.57
C VAL A 19 -8.91 -1.50 15.89
N ALA A 20 -8.55 -2.66 16.45
CA ALA A 20 -7.55 -3.54 15.86
C ALA A 20 -7.96 -4.07 14.48
N ALA A 21 -9.23 -4.46 14.30
CA ALA A 21 -9.77 -4.95 13.04
C ALA A 21 -9.79 -3.87 11.95
N VAL A 22 -10.16 -2.63 12.31
CA VAL A 22 -10.14 -1.50 11.37
C VAL A 22 -8.70 -1.15 10.97
N ASN A 23 -7.76 -1.10 11.92
CA ASN A 23 -6.33 -0.89 11.63
C ASN A 23 -5.78 -1.96 10.67
N LEU A 24 -6.11 -3.23 10.90
CA LEU A 24 -5.70 -4.32 10.00
C LEU A 24 -6.25 -4.09 8.59
N SER A 25 -7.50 -3.63 8.48
CA SER A 25 -8.12 -3.33 7.19
C SER A 25 -7.47 -2.14 6.49
N GLU A 26 -7.10 -1.10 7.24
CA GLU A 26 -6.32 0.05 6.72
C GLU A 26 -4.96 -0.43 6.18
N ASP A 27 -4.23 -1.22 6.95
CA ASP A 27 -2.92 -1.77 6.57
C ASP A 27 -3.02 -2.67 5.32
N MET A 28 -4.07 -3.50 5.24
CA MET A 28 -4.34 -4.32 4.05
C MET A 28 -4.59 -3.45 2.82
N ASN A 29 -5.38 -2.39 2.93
CA ASN A 29 -5.63 -1.46 1.82
C ASN A 29 -4.35 -0.75 1.37
N THR A 30 -3.53 -0.24 2.31
CA THR A 30 -2.24 0.38 1.98
C THR A 30 -1.29 -0.60 1.30
N ARG A 31 -1.26 -1.86 1.73
CA ARG A 31 -0.44 -2.91 1.10
C ARG A 31 -0.93 -3.22 -0.32
N VAL A 32 -2.24 -3.30 -0.54
CA VAL A 32 -2.83 -3.49 -1.88
C VAL A 32 -2.54 -2.30 -2.78
N GLU A 33 -2.72 -1.08 -2.30
CA GLU A 33 -2.40 0.14 -3.04
C GLU A 33 -0.93 0.16 -3.47
N THR A 34 -0.02 -0.13 -2.54
CA THR A 34 1.41 -0.21 -2.81
C THR A 34 1.71 -1.28 -3.87
N ALA A 35 1.04 -2.45 -3.79
CA ALA A 35 1.25 -3.56 -4.73
C ALA A 35 0.83 -3.17 -6.14
N VAL A 36 -0.36 -2.59 -6.27
CA VAL A 36 -0.90 -2.13 -7.55
C VAL A 36 -0.04 -1.00 -8.11
N GLY A 37 0.45 -0.09 -7.27
CA GLY A 37 1.37 0.97 -7.65
C GLY A 37 2.69 0.44 -8.24
N LEU A 38 3.33 -0.51 -7.55
CA LEU A 38 4.57 -1.16 -8.02
C LEU A 38 4.33 -1.94 -9.32
N TYR A 39 3.22 -2.68 -9.42
CA TYR A 39 2.85 -3.40 -10.63
C TYR A 39 2.65 -2.46 -11.82
N ALA A 40 1.89 -1.38 -11.64
CA ALA A 40 1.69 -0.36 -12.67
C ALA A 40 2.99 0.36 -13.05
N ALA A 41 3.88 0.61 -12.09
CA ALA A 41 5.20 1.19 -12.34
C ALA A 41 6.07 0.27 -13.21
N ALA A 42 6.08 -1.03 -12.93
CA ALA A 42 6.77 -2.02 -13.74
C ALA A 42 6.27 -2.04 -15.19
N LEU A 43 4.94 -2.15 -15.38
CA LEU A 43 4.31 -2.13 -16.71
C LEU A 43 4.64 -0.86 -17.49
N ARG A 44 4.60 0.30 -16.82
CA ARG A 44 4.97 1.59 -17.42
C ARG A 44 6.44 1.63 -17.84
N GLY A 45 7.33 1.06 -17.03
CA GLY A 45 8.75 0.96 -17.35
C GLY A 45 9.00 0.10 -18.59
N ASP A 46 8.33 -1.05 -18.71
CA ASP A 46 8.42 -1.91 -19.90
C ASP A 46 7.95 -1.19 -21.18
N GLU A 47 6.84 -0.46 -21.08
CA GLU A 47 6.31 0.30 -22.21
C GLU A 47 7.24 1.42 -22.65
N LYS A 48 7.80 2.15 -21.69
CA LYS A 48 8.81 3.17 -21.96
C LYS A 48 10.06 2.57 -22.60
N ALA A 49 10.54 1.42 -22.11
CA ALA A 49 11.68 0.74 -22.70
C ALA A 49 11.39 0.28 -24.15
N THR A 50 10.23 -0.32 -24.38
CA THR A 50 9.79 -0.77 -25.72
C THR A 50 9.62 0.41 -26.68
N TYR A 51 9.08 1.53 -26.20
CA TYR A 51 8.99 2.77 -26.98
C TYR A 51 10.38 3.33 -27.29
N GLY A 52 11.27 3.39 -26.30
CA GLY A 52 12.64 3.85 -26.45
C GLY A 52 13.44 3.03 -27.47
N GLN A 53 13.28 1.71 -27.47
CA GLN A 53 13.88 0.82 -28.47
C GLN A 53 13.40 1.14 -29.90
N ARG A 54 12.09 1.32 -30.10
CA ARG A 54 11.53 1.72 -31.40
C ARG A 54 12.02 3.11 -31.83
N ALA A 55 12.10 4.05 -30.90
CA ALA A 55 12.64 5.38 -31.17
C ALA A 55 14.13 5.33 -31.56
N MET A 56 14.90 4.47 -30.90
CA MET A 56 16.32 4.27 -31.21
C MET A 56 16.54 3.74 -32.63
N GLN A 57 15.77 2.75 -33.06
CA GLN A 57 15.84 2.23 -34.44
C GLN A 57 15.57 3.34 -35.47
N ARG A 58 14.53 4.15 -35.26
CA ARG A 58 14.20 5.28 -36.15
C ARG A 58 15.30 6.35 -36.16
N MET A 59 15.88 6.65 -35.00
CA MET A 59 16.93 7.64 -34.89
C MET A 59 18.26 7.17 -35.48
N GLN A 60 18.56 5.87 -35.45
CA GLN A 60 19.71 5.30 -36.14
C GLN A 60 19.59 5.44 -37.66
N GLU A 61 18.40 5.20 -38.21
CA GLU A 61 18.16 5.43 -39.64
C GLU A 61 18.26 6.92 -39.98
N PHE A 62 17.70 7.79 -39.14
CA PHE A 62 17.85 9.23 -39.33
C PHE A 62 19.32 9.68 -39.28
N ARG A 63 20.11 9.15 -38.35
CA ARG A 63 21.56 9.39 -38.29
C ARG A 63 22.26 9.00 -39.58
N ARG A 64 21.92 7.86 -40.18
CA ARG A 64 22.48 7.42 -41.46
C ARG A 64 22.19 8.43 -42.58
N ILE A 65 20.97 8.94 -42.64
CA ILE A 65 20.57 9.95 -43.63
C ILE A 65 21.35 11.26 -43.42
N VAL A 66 21.44 11.74 -42.17
CA VAL A 66 22.17 12.97 -41.84
C VAL A 66 23.66 12.81 -42.14
N GLN A 67 24.27 11.67 -41.81
CA GLN A 67 25.66 11.36 -42.17
C GLN A 67 25.88 11.46 -43.68
N GLY A 68 25.01 10.83 -44.49
CA GLY A 68 25.12 10.90 -45.95
C GLY A 68 25.00 12.33 -46.49
N ARG A 69 24.18 13.18 -45.86
CA ARG A 69 24.07 14.61 -46.21
C ARG A 69 25.31 15.41 -45.82
N VAL A 70 25.93 15.10 -44.67
CA VAL A 70 27.19 15.72 -44.24
C VAL A 70 28.31 15.35 -45.20
N ASP A 71 28.41 14.07 -45.57
CA ASP A 71 29.42 13.59 -46.52
C ASP A 71 29.23 14.20 -47.92
N GLY A 72 27.98 14.46 -48.31
CA GLY A 72 27.62 15.16 -49.56
C GLY A 72 27.73 16.69 -49.48
N GLY A 73 28.13 17.27 -48.36
CA GLY A 73 28.27 18.73 -48.17
C GLY A 73 26.95 19.51 -48.07
N VAL A 74 25.82 18.83 -47.85
CA VAL A 74 24.47 19.44 -47.75
C VAL A 74 24.08 19.78 -46.30
N SER A 75 24.77 19.18 -45.32
CA SER A 75 24.52 19.39 -43.89
C SER A 75 25.83 19.55 -43.12
N ASP A 76 25.76 20.14 -41.92
CA ASP A 76 26.93 20.42 -41.10
C ASP A 76 27.19 19.31 -40.06
N ARG A 77 28.44 19.19 -39.59
CA ARG A 77 28.81 18.28 -38.49
C ARG A 77 28.06 18.57 -37.19
N ALA A 78 27.61 19.82 -37.00
CA ALA A 78 26.78 20.20 -35.86
C ALA A 78 25.44 19.44 -35.83
N ASP A 79 24.80 19.23 -36.98
CA ASP A 79 23.55 18.49 -37.09
C ASP A 79 23.75 17.03 -36.66
N LEU A 80 24.83 16.41 -37.13
CA LEU A 80 25.19 15.04 -36.75
C LEU A 80 25.41 14.92 -35.24
N ASN A 81 26.10 15.88 -34.63
CA ASN A 81 26.32 15.90 -33.17
C ASN A 81 25.01 16.00 -32.38
N VAL A 82 24.04 16.79 -32.86
CA VAL A 82 22.71 16.88 -32.24
C VAL A 82 21.97 15.54 -32.33
N VAL A 83 22.05 14.85 -33.47
CA VAL A 83 21.45 13.52 -33.63
C VAL A 83 22.08 12.50 -32.68
N ASP A 84 23.40 12.51 -32.57
CA ASP A 84 24.14 11.62 -31.68
C ASP A 84 23.80 11.86 -30.21
N SER A 85 23.68 13.12 -29.82
CA SER A 85 23.20 13.51 -28.49
C SER A 85 21.79 12.99 -28.21
N LYS A 86 20.86 13.11 -29.17
CA LYS A 86 19.49 12.57 -29.04
C LYS A 86 19.48 11.04 -28.93
N ILE A 87 20.30 10.34 -29.71
CA ILE A 87 20.43 8.87 -29.63
C ILE A 87 20.95 8.46 -28.25
N SER A 88 21.98 9.16 -27.74
CA SER A 88 22.51 8.94 -26.40
C SER A 88 21.43 9.14 -25.32
N GLY A 89 20.66 10.24 -25.43
CA GLY A 89 19.54 10.51 -24.53
C GLY A 89 18.46 9.43 -24.53
N ILE A 90 18.06 8.94 -25.72
CA ILE A 90 17.10 7.83 -25.85
C ILE A 90 17.66 6.55 -25.23
N ARG A 91 18.95 6.26 -25.44
CA ARG A 91 19.61 5.08 -24.87
C ARG A 91 19.59 5.11 -23.35
N THR A 92 19.98 6.24 -22.75
CA THR A 92 19.94 6.43 -21.29
C THR A 92 18.52 6.29 -20.76
N ALA A 93 17.55 6.97 -21.36
CA ALA A 93 16.15 6.90 -20.93
C ALA A 93 15.57 5.48 -21.04
N THR A 94 15.97 4.72 -22.06
CA THR A 94 15.56 3.31 -22.23
C THR A 94 16.15 2.43 -21.13
N ALA A 95 17.43 2.58 -20.81
CA ALA A 95 18.09 1.83 -19.74
C ALA A 95 17.47 2.15 -18.38
N THR A 96 17.28 3.44 -18.06
CA THR A 96 16.60 3.87 -16.83
C THR A 96 15.18 3.30 -16.71
N ALA A 97 14.44 3.21 -17.81
CA ALA A 97 13.10 2.61 -17.81
C ALA A 97 13.14 1.10 -17.53
N GLN A 98 14.14 0.38 -18.06
CA GLN A 98 14.35 -1.04 -17.79
C GLN A 98 14.73 -1.28 -16.32
N ASP A 99 15.65 -0.48 -15.78
CA ASP A 99 16.08 -0.58 -14.39
C ASP A 99 14.91 -0.28 -13.44
N ALA A 100 14.15 0.79 -13.71
CA ALA A 100 12.97 1.12 -12.92
C ALA A 100 11.92 0.00 -12.94
N ALA A 101 11.71 -0.64 -14.10
CA ALA A 101 10.80 -1.79 -14.19
C ALA A 101 11.29 -2.99 -13.39
N ALA A 102 12.60 -3.29 -13.46
CA ALA A 102 13.21 -4.38 -12.72
C ALA A 102 13.11 -4.15 -11.20
N THR A 103 13.42 -2.95 -10.73
CA THR A 103 13.30 -2.55 -9.31
C THR A 103 11.86 -2.68 -8.83
N ALA A 104 10.89 -2.11 -9.56
CA ALA A 104 9.49 -2.17 -9.17
C ALA A 104 8.96 -3.62 -9.06
N ARG A 105 9.40 -4.52 -9.96
CA ARG A 105 9.06 -5.96 -9.86
C ARG A 105 9.74 -6.64 -8.68
N ALA A 106 11.00 -6.32 -8.41
CA ALA A 106 11.73 -6.89 -7.28
C ALA A 106 11.09 -6.48 -5.95
N GLU A 107 10.73 -5.20 -5.81
CA GLU A 107 10.01 -4.70 -4.64
C GLU A 107 8.62 -5.35 -4.50
N LEU A 108 7.88 -5.47 -5.61
CA LEU A 108 6.57 -6.13 -5.62
C LEU A 108 6.70 -7.59 -5.15
N GLN A 109 7.67 -8.33 -5.69
CA GLN A 109 7.93 -9.71 -5.31
C GLN A 109 8.38 -9.84 -3.85
N ALA A 110 9.22 -8.92 -3.37
CA ALA A 110 9.62 -8.89 -1.96
C ALA A 110 8.41 -8.67 -1.03
N MET A 111 7.45 -7.84 -1.46
CA MET A 111 6.27 -7.53 -0.68
C MET A 111 5.20 -8.63 -0.72
N THR A 112 5.01 -9.31 -1.83
CA THR A 112 3.94 -10.32 -2.00
C THR A 112 4.42 -11.76 -1.87
N GLY A 113 5.72 -12.02 -1.99
CA GLY A 113 6.30 -13.35 -2.10
C GLY A 113 6.05 -14.02 -3.45
N GLN A 114 5.46 -13.32 -4.42
CA GLN A 114 5.04 -13.87 -5.72
C GLN A 114 5.48 -12.97 -6.88
N ALA A 115 5.76 -13.58 -8.03
CA ALA A 115 6.04 -12.86 -9.27
C ALA A 115 4.75 -12.64 -10.09
N PHE A 116 4.65 -11.49 -10.76
CA PHE A 116 3.52 -11.11 -11.61
C PHE A 116 3.97 -10.87 -13.06
N PRO A 117 4.28 -11.94 -13.83
CA PRO A 117 4.84 -11.81 -15.18
C PRO A 117 3.81 -11.42 -16.24
N GLN A 118 2.51 -11.59 -15.96
CA GLN A 118 1.46 -11.28 -16.92
C GLN A 118 1.38 -9.77 -17.14
N LYS A 119 1.42 -9.37 -18.42
CA LYS A 119 1.02 -8.04 -18.86
C LYS A 119 -0.47 -8.09 -19.20
N PRO A 120 -1.34 -7.30 -18.54
CA PRO A 120 -2.75 -7.28 -18.84
C PRO A 120 -2.96 -6.56 -20.17
N SER A 121 -3.95 -6.99 -20.95
CA SER A 121 -4.36 -6.33 -22.19
C SER A 121 -5.03 -4.98 -21.91
N HIS A 122 -5.76 -4.87 -20.80
CA HIS A 122 -6.37 -3.66 -20.29
C HIS A 122 -6.35 -3.66 -18.75
N LEU A 123 -6.17 -2.48 -18.15
CA LEU A 123 -6.33 -2.28 -16.71
C LEU A 123 -7.72 -1.73 -16.47
N GLU A 124 -8.62 -2.56 -15.98
CA GLU A 124 -9.94 -2.14 -15.51
C GLU A 124 -9.92 -2.02 -13.99
N ILE A 125 -10.32 -0.86 -13.48
CA ILE A 125 -10.62 -0.68 -12.06
C ILE A 125 -12.14 -0.57 -11.99
N GLY A 126 -12.79 -1.57 -11.39
CA GLY A 126 -14.22 -1.54 -11.17
C GLY A 126 -14.63 -0.39 -10.23
N THR A 127 -15.88 0.05 -10.34
CA THR A 127 -16.44 1.02 -9.38
C THR A 127 -16.53 0.35 -8.01
N PRO A 128 -16.02 0.99 -6.93
CA PRO A 128 -16.22 0.50 -5.58
C PRO A 128 -17.72 0.38 -5.27
N PRO A 129 -18.16 -0.64 -4.51
CA PRO A 129 -19.56 -0.77 -4.12
C PRO A 129 -20.04 0.47 -3.35
N GLU A 130 -21.29 0.90 -3.56
CA GLU A 130 -21.82 2.16 -3.00
C GLU A 130 -22.00 2.14 -1.47
N GLN A 131 -22.05 0.96 -0.83
CA GLN A 131 -22.33 0.83 0.62
C GLN A 131 -21.09 0.51 1.45
N VAL A 132 -19.97 1.20 1.25
CA VAL A 132 -18.78 1.04 2.11
C VAL A 132 -18.62 2.26 3.00
N GLN A 133 -18.65 2.06 4.32
CA GLN A 133 -18.26 3.11 5.27
C GLN A 133 -16.75 3.33 5.22
N PHE A 134 -16.31 4.59 5.29
CA PHE A 134 -14.89 4.90 5.33
C PHE A 134 -14.24 4.29 6.59
N LEU A 135 -13.13 3.58 6.41
CA LEU A 135 -12.38 2.99 7.53
C LEU A 135 -11.98 4.04 8.57
N SER A 136 -11.68 5.27 8.15
CA SER A 136 -11.39 6.38 9.06
C SER A 136 -12.56 6.75 9.96
N VAL A 137 -13.80 6.68 9.46
CA VAL A 137 -15.02 6.92 10.24
C VAL A 137 -15.28 5.76 11.20
N LEU A 138 -15.11 4.52 10.74
CA LEU A 138 -15.21 3.32 11.58
C LEU A 138 -14.19 3.33 12.72
N LYS A 139 -12.94 3.69 12.42
CA LYS A 139 -11.86 3.82 13.41
C LYS A 139 -12.19 4.86 14.47
N ALA A 140 -12.59 6.06 14.05
CA ALA A 140 -12.96 7.12 14.96
C ALA A 140 -14.15 6.72 15.86
N GLY A 141 -15.13 6.00 15.31
CA GLY A 141 -16.25 5.43 16.08
C GLY A 141 -15.78 4.41 17.12
N ALA A 142 -14.96 3.45 16.71
CA ALA A 142 -14.43 2.42 17.61
C ALA A 142 -13.54 3.01 18.73
N GLU A 143 -12.71 4.00 18.41
CA GLU A 143 -11.89 4.71 19.40
C GLU A 143 -12.75 5.52 20.40
N ALA A 144 -13.84 6.13 19.93
CA ALA A 144 -14.80 6.80 20.78
C ALA A 144 -15.48 5.81 21.74
N ASP A 145 -15.96 4.67 21.24
CA ASP A 145 -16.59 3.64 22.06
C ASP A 145 -15.62 3.06 23.10
N ARG A 146 -14.37 2.81 22.71
CA ARG A 146 -13.30 2.38 23.63
C ARG A 146 -13.09 3.41 24.74
N THR A 147 -13.01 4.69 24.39
CA THR A 147 -12.82 5.79 25.34
C THR A 147 -13.98 5.91 26.32
N ILE A 148 -15.23 5.78 25.83
CA ILE A 148 -16.43 5.79 26.66
C ILE A 148 -16.44 4.60 27.63
N ALA A 149 -16.12 3.39 27.15
CA ALA A 149 -16.06 2.20 27.98
C ALA A 149 -14.98 2.31 29.07
N GLN A 150 -13.81 2.86 28.73
CA GLN A 150 -12.74 3.15 29.69
C GLN A 150 -13.22 4.13 30.78
N ALA A 151 -13.89 5.22 30.39
CA ALA A 151 -14.44 6.19 31.33
C ALA A 151 -15.51 5.58 32.26
N LYS A 152 -16.39 4.71 31.72
CA LYS A 152 -17.39 3.98 32.51
C LYS A 152 -16.73 3.05 33.54
N SER A 153 -15.70 2.32 33.14
CA SER A 153 -14.94 1.44 34.04
C SER A 153 -14.23 2.23 35.14
N GLY A 154 -13.55 3.33 34.77
CA GLY A 154 -12.90 4.23 35.72
C GLY A 154 -13.88 4.80 36.74
N ARG A 155 -15.06 5.26 36.29
CA ARG A 155 -16.13 5.74 37.17
C ARG A 155 -16.63 4.64 38.11
N ALA A 156 -16.81 3.41 37.62
CA ALA A 156 -17.24 2.29 38.45
C ALA A 156 -16.21 1.94 39.54
N GLY A 157 -14.92 2.14 39.26
CA GLY A 157 -13.82 1.97 40.24
C GLY A 157 -13.83 2.99 41.38
N LEU A 158 -14.51 4.13 41.23
CA LEU A 158 -14.66 5.14 42.28
C LEU A 158 -15.86 4.90 43.22
N LEU A 159 -16.65 3.86 42.96
CA LEU A 159 -17.86 3.54 43.73
C LEU A 159 -17.64 2.29 44.60
N PRO A 160 -18.27 2.20 45.79
CA PRO A 160 -18.18 1.03 46.66
C PRO A 160 -18.58 -0.25 45.93
N GLN A 161 -17.83 -1.33 46.17
CA GLN A 161 -18.00 -2.62 45.50
C GLN A 161 -18.40 -3.68 46.54
N ILE A 162 -19.28 -4.60 46.15
CA ILE A 162 -19.66 -5.76 46.97
C ILE A 162 -19.24 -7.03 46.24
N SER A 163 -18.44 -7.89 46.89
CA SER A 163 -17.92 -9.14 46.33
C SER A 163 -18.11 -10.31 47.29
N ALA A 164 -18.91 -11.31 46.91
CA ALA A 164 -18.99 -12.54 47.68
C ALA A 164 -17.81 -13.47 47.35
N ALA A 165 -17.14 -14.00 48.37
CA ALA A 165 -16.14 -15.04 48.25
C ALA A 165 -16.54 -16.26 49.10
N GLY A 166 -16.37 -17.45 48.56
CA GLY A 166 -16.62 -18.71 49.28
C GLY A 166 -15.44 -19.64 49.10
N ASN A 167 -15.01 -20.29 50.19
CA ASN A 167 -14.04 -21.38 50.14
C ASN A 167 -14.70 -22.70 50.60
N VAL A 168 -14.33 -23.78 49.94
CA VAL A 168 -14.73 -25.14 50.35
C VAL A 168 -13.43 -25.92 50.52
N THR A 169 -13.13 -26.31 51.76
CA THR A 169 -11.98 -27.14 52.09
C THR A 169 -12.47 -28.46 52.68
N THR A 170 -11.62 -29.48 52.68
CA THR A 170 -11.93 -30.80 53.27
C THR A 170 -12.25 -30.75 54.77
N ASP A 171 -11.87 -29.67 55.47
CA ASP A 171 -12.10 -29.48 56.91
C ASP A 171 -13.21 -28.46 57.23
N GLY A 172 -13.91 -27.91 56.21
CA GLY A 172 -15.03 -26.99 56.40
C GLY A 172 -15.22 -25.95 55.29
N SER A 173 -16.37 -25.27 55.31
CA SER A 173 -16.75 -24.20 54.37
C SER A 173 -16.90 -22.85 55.08
N GLY A 174 -16.35 -21.79 54.47
CA GLY A 174 -16.46 -20.41 54.93
C GLY A 174 -17.01 -19.50 53.82
N ALA A 175 -17.89 -18.58 54.18
CA ALA A 175 -18.46 -17.58 53.27
C ALA A 175 -18.21 -16.16 53.83
N GLY A 176 -17.74 -15.25 52.97
CA GLY A 176 -17.53 -13.83 53.29
C GLY A 176 -18.12 -12.93 52.21
N LEU A 177 -18.56 -11.73 52.61
CA LEU A 177 -19.12 -10.69 51.73
C LEU A 177 -18.22 -9.46 51.62
#